data_AF-A0AAV0IUU9-F1
#
_entry.id   AF-A0AAV0IUU9-F1
#
_cell.length_a   1.000
_cell.length_b   1.000
_cell.length_c   1.000
_cell.angle_alpha   90.00
_cell.angle_beta   90.00
_cell.angle_gamma   90.00
#
_symmetry.space_group_name_H-M   'P 1'
#
loop_
_entity.id
_entity.type
_entity.pdbx_description
1 polymer ?
#
loop_
_entity_poly.entity_id
_entity_poly.type
_entity_poly.pdbx_seq_one_letter_code
_entity_poly.pdbx_strand_id
1 'polypeptide(L)'
;MVDPDAPSPSDPNLREYLHWLVTDIPATTGATFGQEVVCYESPRPWVGIHRFVFVLFRQLGRQTVYAPGWRQNFSTRDFAELYNLGLPVAAVYFNCQRETGSGGRRI
;
A
#
# COMPACT_ATOMS: atom_id res chain seq x y z
N MET A 1 1.15 1.09 -2.53
CA MET A 1 0.03 1.55 -1.68
C MET A 1 -0.41 0.37 -0.82
N VAL A 2 -0.43 0.54 0.49
CA VAL A 2 -0.70 -0.54 1.43
C VAL A 2 -1.72 -0.11 2.49
N ASP A 3 -2.44 -1.09 3.04
CA ASP A 3 -3.34 -0.94 4.17
C ASP A 3 -2.81 -1.77 5.36
N PRO A 4 -2.25 -1.14 6.42
CA PRO A 4 -1.74 -1.83 7.60
C PRO A 4 -2.85 -2.22 8.58
N ASP A 5 -4.09 -1.85 8.32
CA ASP A 5 -5.25 -2.02 9.19
C ASP A 5 -6.19 -3.13 8.68
N ALA A 6 -5.77 -3.95 7.70
CA ALA A 6 -6.60 -5.03 7.17
C ALA A 6 -6.65 -6.27 8.10
N PRO A 7 -7.83 -6.89 8.31
CA PRO A 7 -9.17 -6.49 7.84
C PRO A 7 -9.84 -5.43 8.74
N SER A 8 -9.31 -5.18 9.94
CA SER A 8 -9.73 -4.09 10.82
C SER A 8 -8.56 -3.52 11.62
N PRO A 9 -8.56 -2.23 11.99
CA PRO A 9 -7.48 -1.62 12.75
C PRO A 9 -7.32 -2.21 14.16
N SER A 10 -8.39 -2.80 14.72
CA SER A 10 -8.39 -3.46 16.03
C SER A 10 -7.85 -4.89 16.01
N ASP A 11 -7.97 -5.58 14.88
CA ASP A 11 -7.43 -6.93 14.65
C ASP A 11 -6.83 -7.01 13.24
N PRO A 12 -5.63 -6.44 13.02
CA PRO A 12 -5.03 -6.30 11.69
C PRO A 12 -4.22 -7.55 11.30
N ASN A 13 -4.84 -8.74 11.33
CA ASN A 13 -4.17 -10.01 11.08
C ASN A 13 -3.77 -10.26 9.60
N LEU A 14 -4.32 -9.49 8.66
CA LEU A 14 -3.95 -9.51 7.24
C LEU A 14 -2.99 -8.38 6.85
N ARG A 15 -2.48 -7.62 7.83
CA ARG A 15 -1.57 -6.50 7.57
C ARG A 15 -0.23 -6.97 6.97
N GLU A 16 0.37 -6.21 6.07
CA GLU A 16 -0.23 -5.12 5.29
C GLU A 16 -0.97 -5.72 4.08
N TYR A 17 -2.05 -5.08 3.62
CA TYR A 17 -2.71 -5.45 2.36
C TYR A 17 -2.22 -4.56 1.22
N LEU A 18 -1.65 -5.15 0.18
CA LEU A 18 -1.13 -4.43 -0.98
C LEU A 18 -2.25 -4.03 -1.94
N HIS A 19 -2.55 -2.73 -2.02
CA HIS A 19 -3.56 -2.18 -2.93
C HIS A 19 -3.01 -1.89 -4.33
N TRP A 20 -1.76 -1.42 -4.43
CA TRP A 20 -1.19 -0.96 -5.70
C TRP A 20 0.33 -0.98 -5.66
N LEU A 21 0.98 -1.45 -6.74
CA LEU A 21 2.43 -1.40 -6.89
C LEU A 21 2.81 -1.01 -8.31
N VAL A 22 3.54 0.10 -8.43
CA VAL A 22 4.09 0.60 -9.68
C VAL A 22 5.61 0.73 -9.50
N THR A 23 6.37 0.17 -10.43
CA THR A 23 7.83 0.19 -10.46
C THR A 23 8.32 1.05 -11.62
N ASP A 24 9.63 1.29 -11.68
CA ASP A 24 10.32 1.91 -12.82
C ASP A 24 9.80 3.30 -13.22
N ILE A 25 9.23 4.05 -12.26
CA ILE A 25 8.75 5.42 -12.47
C ILE A 25 9.97 6.32 -12.78
N PRO A 26 10.04 6.96 -13.96
CA PRO A 26 11.11 7.90 -14.25
C PRO A 26 11.07 9.10 -13.29
N ALA A 27 12.25 9.55 -12.83
CA ALA A 27 12.35 10.73 -11.99
C ALA A 27 11.65 11.93 -12.65
N THR A 28 11.05 12.81 -11.84
CA THR A 28 10.28 13.99 -12.27
C THR A 28 9.02 13.69 -13.10
N THR A 29 8.58 12.43 -13.19
CA THR A 29 7.31 12.05 -13.84
C THR A 29 6.31 11.55 -12.79
N GLY A 30 5.43 10.60 -13.15
CA GLY A 30 4.43 10.05 -12.25
C GLY A 30 4.15 8.57 -12.54
N ALA A 31 3.30 7.96 -11.71
CA ALA A 31 3.01 6.54 -11.77
C ALA A 31 2.49 6.05 -13.15
N THR A 32 1.86 6.91 -13.94
CA THR A 32 1.40 6.59 -15.31
C THR A 32 2.55 6.28 -16.28
N PHE A 33 3.79 6.67 -15.97
CA PHE A 33 4.99 6.40 -16.76
C PHE A 33 5.81 5.21 -16.22
N GLY A 34 5.40 4.64 -15.09
CA GLY A 34 6.01 3.44 -14.54
C GLY A 34 5.37 2.15 -15.08
N GLN A 35 5.84 1.02 -14.59
CA GLN A 35 5.27 -0.30 -14.84
C GLN A 35 4.33 -0.68 -13.69
N GLU A 36 3.03 -0.79 -13.98
CA GLU A 36 2.07 -1.32 -13.01
C GLU A 36 2.25 -2.85 -12.91
N VAL A 37 2.83 -3.30 -11.79
CA VAL A 37 3.10 -4.73 -11.53
C VAL A 37 2.05 -5.36 -10.61
N VAL A 38 1.33 -4.54 -9.84
CA VAL A 38 0.13 -4.94 -9.13
C VAL A 38 -0.94 -3.89 -9.37
N CYS A 39 -2.00 -4.25 -10.10
CA CYS A 39 -3.09 -3.34 -10.46
C CYS A 39 -3.72 -2.66 -9.24
N TYR A 40 -4.12 -1.41 -9.40
CA TYR A 40 -4.81 -0.68 -8.34
C TYR A 40 -6.11 -1.37 -7.93
N GLU A 41 -6.24 -1.66 -6.63
CA GLU A 41 -7.48 -2.12 -6.02
C GLU A 41 -8.05 -1.04 -5.11
N SER A 42 -9.28 -0.59 -5.38
CA SER A 42 -9.93 0.48 -4.63
C SER A 42 -10.09 0.14 -3.13
N PRO A 43 -9.74 1.04 -2.19
CA PRO A 43 -10.07 0.92 -0.77
C PRO A 43 -11.54 0.56 -0.52
N ARG A 44 -11.79 -0.55 0.17
CA ARG A 44 -13.14 -0.99 0.60
C ARG A 44 -13.14 -1.46 2.05
N PRO A 45 -12.80 -0.58 3.01
CA PRO A 45 -12.77 -0.96 4.43
C PRO A 45 -14.18 -1.34 4.91
N TRP A 46 -14.28 -2.44 5.66
CA TRP A 46 -15.55 -2.92 6.21
C TRP A 46 -15.75 -2.49 7.67
N VAL A 47 -14.69 -2.51 8.48
CA VAL A 47 -14.73 -2.23 9.92
C VAL A 47 -13.70 -1.19 10.31
N GLY A 48 -14.15 -0.12 10.96
CA GLY A 48 -13.26 0.92 11.49
C GLY A 48 -12.70 1.85 10.41
N ILE A 49 -11.71 2.64 10.81
CA ILE A 49 -11.01 3.61 9.96
C ILE A 49 -9.65 3.03 9.62
N HIS A 50 -9.39 2.84 8.33
CA HIS A 50 -8.15 2.30 7.80
C HIS A 50 -7.24 3.40 7.28
N ARG A 51 -5.93 3.21 7.43
CA ARG A 51 -4.89 4.05 6.85
C ARG A 51 -4.46 3.48 5.52
N PHE A 52 -4.65 4.23 4.44
CA PHE A 52 -4.11 3.84 3.15
C PHE A 52 -2.83 4.62 2.88
N VAL A 53 -1.72 3.92 2.81
CA VAL A 53 -0.37 4.50 2.78
C VAL A 53 0.23 4.38 1.39
N PHE A 54 0.62 5.50 0.80
CA PHE A 54 1.52 5.55 -0.34
C PHE A 54 2.96 5.70 0.18
N VAL A 55 3.84 4.84 -0.29
CA VAL A 55 5.27 4.87 0.03
C VAL A 55 6.05 4.89 -1.28
N LEU A 56 7.00 5.80 -1.40
CA LEU A 56 7.86 5.94 -2.56
C LEU A 56 9.30 5.57 -2.19
N PHE A 57 9.90 4.73 -3.02
CA PHE A 57 11.29 4.30 -2.89
C PHE A 57 12.10 4.69 -4.13
N ARG A 58 13.40 4.88 -3.95
CA ARG A 58 14.33 5.07 -5.07
C ARG A 58 14.95 3.72 -5.43
N GLN A 59 14.72 3.26 -6.65
CA GLN A 59 15.37 2.04 -7.17
C GLN A 59 16.84 2.29 -7.54
N LEU A 60 17.66 1.24 -7.41
CA LEU A 60 19.05 1.24 -7.88
C LEU A 60 19.17 1.19 -9.41
N GLY A 61 18.16 0.62 -10.08
CA GLY A 61 18.07 0.52 -11.53
C GLY A 61 16.65 0.19 -11.99
N ARG A 62 16.42 0.19 -13.31
CA ARG A 62 15.14 -0.25 -13.90
C ARG A 62 15.06 -1.78 -13.90
N GLN A 63 13.84 -2.32 -13.88
CA GLN A 63 13.56 -3.75 -13.97
C GLN A 63 14.20 -4.59 -12.85
N THR A 64 14.42 -3.97 -11.68
CA THR A 64 15.03 -4.64 -10.51
C THR A 64 14.01 -5.06 -9.45
N VAL A 65 12.74 -4.70 -9.61
CA VAL A 65 11.67 -4.91 -8.62
C VAL A 65 10.53 -5.69 -9.26
N TYR A 66 10.02 -6.71 -8.57
CA TYR A 66 8.96 -7.59 -9.08
C TYR A 66 7.76 -7.63 -8.13
N ALA A 67 6.61 -8.04 -8.66
CA ALA A 67 5.40 -8.19 -7.86
C ALA A 67 5.50 -9.38 -6.88
N PRO A 68 4.95 -9.25 -5.66
CA PRO A 68 4.75 -10.40 -4.78
C PRO A 68 3.64 -11.32 -5.32
N GLY A 69 3.60 -12.56 -4.83
CA GLY A 69 2.59 -13.56 -5.26
C GLY A 69 1.18 -13.32 -4.72
N TRP A 70 1.02 -12.49 -3.69
CA TRP A 70 -0.26 -12.23 -3.03
C TRP A 70 -0.27 -10.83 -2.39
N ARG A 71 -1.46 -10.32 -2.01
CA ARG A 71 -1.64 -8.95 -1.50
C ARG A 71 -1.62 -8.86 0.03
N GLN A 72 -2.22 -9.84 0.70
CA GLN A 72 -2.32 -9.91 2.16
C GLN A 72 -0.98 -10.23 2.82
N ASN A 73 -0.78 -9.83 4.07
CA ASN A 73 0.48 -10.11 4.79
C ASN A 73 1.73 -9.61 4.03
N PHE A 74 1.57 -8.56 3.22
CA PHE A 74 2.67 -7.85 2.62
C PHE A 74 3.45 -7.11 3.72
N SER A 75 4.76 -7.00 3.55
CA SER A 75 5.63 -6.25 4.46
C SER A 75 6.41 -5.24 3.64
N THR A 76 6.05 -3.95 3.75
CA THR A 76 6.76 -2.87 3.04
C THR A 76 8.26 -2.84 3.43
N ARG A 77 8.59 -3.20 4.67
CA ARG A 77 9.99 -3.23 5.16
C ARG A 77 10.78 -4.36 4.52
N ASP A 78 10.27 -5.58 4.58
CA ASP A 78 10.97 -6.75 4.02
C ASP A 78 11.08 -6.62 2.50
N PHE A 79 10.07 -6.02 1.85
CA PHE A 79 10.11 -5.70 0.43
C PHE A 79 11.23 -4.69 0.09
N ALA A 80 11.38 -3.64 0.90
CA ALA A 80 12.45 -2.66 0.70
C ALA A 80 13.84 -3.25 0.91
N GLU A 81 13.99 -4.15 1.88
CA GLU A 81 15.24 -4.88 2.14
C GLU A 81 15.57 -5.85 0.99
N LEU A 82 14.61 -6.68 0.58
CA LEU A 82 14.76 -7.67 -0.50
C LEU A 82 15.24 -7.03 -1.80
N TYR A 83 14.71 -5.85 -2.14
CA TYR A 83 15.02 -5.14 -3.38
C TYR A 83 16.05 -4.03 -3.24
N ASN A 84 16.74 -3.94 -2.09
CA ASN A 84 17.77 -2.92 -1.80
C ASN A 84 17.28 -1.48 -2.06
N LEU A 85 16.02 -1.19 -1.68
CA LEU A 85 15.38 0.11 -1.89
C LEU A 85 15.79 1.15 -0.83
N GLY A 86 16.37 0.70 0.28
CA GLY A 86 16.76 1.56 1.40
C GLY A 86 15.55 2.16 2.13
N LEU A 87 15.72 3.36 2.70
CA LEU A 87 14.65 4.09 3.35
C LEU A 87 13.71 4.74 2.32
N PRO A 88 12.40 4.89 2.64
CA PRO A 88 11.47 5.58 1.77
C PRO A 88 11.89 7.03 1.57
N VAL A 89 11.79 7.52 0.33
CA VAL A 89 12.09 8.93 -0.01
C VAL A 89 10.89 9.85 0.24
N ALA A 90 9.68 9.27 0.25
CA ALA A 90 8.45 9.96 0.61
C ALA A 90 7.40 8.95 1.10
N ALA A 91 6.51 9.41 1.97
CA ALA A 91 5.32 8.68 2.36
C ALA A 91 4.18 9.65 2.66
N VAL A 92 2.96 9.26 2.28
CA VAL A 92 1.73 9.99 2.61
C VAL A 92 0.62 8.98 2.86
N TYR A 93 -0.31 9.30 3.75
CA TYR A 93 -1.46 8.45 4.00
C TYR A 93 -2.75 9.26 4.10
N PHE A 94 -3.87 8.59 3.89
CA PHE A 94 -5.19 9.11 4.18
C PHE A 94 -5.98 8.08 4.99
N ASN A 95 -6.98 8.57 5.72
CA ASN A 95 -7.91 7.73 6.46
C ASN A 95 -9.15 7.48 5.61
N CYS A 96 -9.64 6.25 5.58
CA CYS A 96 -10.88 5.88 4.89
C CYS A 96 -11.66 4.86 5.73
N GLN A 97 -12.98 4.98 5.71
CA GLN A 97 -13.91 4.06 6.36
C GLN A 97 -15.06 3.76 5.40
N ARG A 98 -15.87 2.75 5.71
CA ARG A 98 -17.09 2.44 4.97
C ARG A 98 -17.99 3.69 4.89
N GLU A 99 -18.59 3.96 3.73
CA GLU A 99 -19.43 5.16 3.50
C GLU A 99 -20.56 5.31 4.50
N THR A 100 -21.19 4.20 4.89
CA THR A 100 -22.27 4.19 5.90
C THR A 100 -21.77 4.39 7.34
N GLY A 101 -20.47 4.63 7.51
CA GLY A 101 -19.78 4.73 8.79
C GLY A 101 -19.54 3.37 9.44
N SER A 102 -18.84 3.44 10.57
CA SER A 102 -18.43 2.31 11.40
C SER A 102 -19.53 1.80 12.36
N GLY A 103 -20.79 2.21 12.16
CA GLY A 103 -21.93 1.68 12.93
C GLY A 103 -21.83 1.95 14.43
N GLY A 104 -21.70 3.22 14.83
CA GLY A 104 -21.94 3.62 16.21
C GLY A 104 -23.41 3.40 16.58
N ARG A 105 -23.66 2.82 17.75
CA ARG A 105 -25.00 2.64 18.33
C ARG A 105 -25.71 4.00 18.35
N ARG A 106 -26.77 4.17 17.56
CA ARG A 106 -27.70 5.28 17.76
C ARG A 106 -28.29 5.09 19.16
N ILE A 107 -27.94 5.98 20.09
CA ILE A 107 -28.61 6.09 21.40
C ILE A 107 -29.93 6.82 21.15
#